data_AF-A0A9R1UF31-F1
#
_entry.id   AF-A0A9R1UF31-F1
#
_cell.length_a   1.000
_cell.length_b   1.000
_cell.length_c   1.000
_cell.angle_alpha   90.00
_cell.angle_beta   90.00
_cell.angle_gamma   90.00
#
_symmetry.space_group_name_H-M   'P 1'
#
loop_
_entity.id
_entity.type
_entity.pdbx_description
1 polymer ?
#
loop_
_entity_poly.entity_id
_entity_poly.type
_entity_poly.pdbx_seq_one_letter_code
_entity_poly.pdbx_strand_id
1 'polypeptide(L)'
;MGNETSIPLKVFVDDKKKKVMFAEAEEDFVEILFSFLTLPLGTIARQLSRIFPGDSTYTKLGSLTSLHESVVNLNITHFSSLESKGSLVHTINSSAHLCEKLKVNLNHDQRAPHEEIFLKKKAKFIITDDLNVVPIVLDKSIELLNSLGVDYIDELQEKTVNFGLKEFIHLLKWSLFTNNSLTNCVLGGRKPSSSFFTNSTLTIPSTTSGQIQTQNIKLLIQKSKKKVLCAQVENHFVELLFSFLTIPFGAYERLTKDIGSSPLMGISNLYNSISSLGEYLTSEDVKTMLLCPKIAERYACVTDLLPIYEVNKRQGSFLKKEQTAIFMVSNDLKVTTCPSIATISKFNTHGVPIHDMELLELSIGEQEALLLLKASLTSRSALTDWFRALLSMKKLKDLVPNNDFGVDGGSMSEEEVGSNSEVESHSDKLSVAGDAGRESEEEAVLISEEENRSDALSVISFD
;
A
#
# COMPACT_ATOMS: atom_id res chain seq x y z
N MET A 1 2.49 35.99 13.80
CA MET A 1 2.36 34.53 13.90
C MET A 1 0.91 34.24 14.21
N GLY A 2 0.18 33.57 13.32
CA GLY A 2 -1.18 33.11 13.64
C GLY A 2 -1.07 31.80 14.43
N ASN A 3 -1.96 31.59 15.40
CA ASN A 3 -2.02 30.30 16.10
C ASN A 3 -2.19 29.18 15.05
N GLU A 4 -1.27 28.21 15.08
CA GLU A 4 -1.43 26.94 14.37
C GLU A 4 -2.61 26.21 15.01
N THR A 5 -3.54 25.73 14.19
CA THR A 5 -4.66 24.94 14.67
C THR A 5 -4.15 23.56 15.05
N SER A 6 -4.43 23.15 16.29
CA SER A 6 -4.11 21.82 16.79
C SER A 6 -5.31 21.20 17.49
N ILE A 7 -5.34 19.87 17.54
CA ILE A 7 -6.39 19.09 18.22
C ILE A 7 -5.76 18.33 19.38
N PRO A 8 -6.31 18.40 20.60
CA PRO A 8 -5.89 17.53 21.69
C PRO A 8 -6.38 16.10 21.44
N LEU A 9 -5.46 15.15 21.55
CA LEU A 9 -5.73 13.71 21.58
C LEU A 9 -5.40 13.18 22.99
N LYS A 10 -6.35 12.47 23.61
CA LYS A 10 -6.09 11.72 24.85
C LYS A 10 -5.49 10.37 24.50
N VAL A 11 -4.34 10.02 25.06
CA VAL A 11 -3.63 8.77 24.79
C VAL A 11 -3.33 8.03 26.08
N PHE A 12 -3.54 6.72 26.09
CA PHE A 12 -3.37 5.85 27.25
C PHE A 12 -2.12 4.99 27.04
N VAL A 13 -1.10 5.22 27.87
CA VAL A 13 0.24 4.65 27.70
C VAL A 13 0.51 3.59 28.75
N ASP A 14 0.85 2.38 28.29
CA ASP A 14 1.47 1.37 29.14
C ASP A 14 2.95 1.73 29.31
N ASP A 15 3.29 2.24 30.49
CA ASP A 15 4.63 2.74 30.81
C ASP A 15 5.64 1.60 31.03
N LYS A 16 5.18 0.36 31.24
CA LYS A 16 6.01 -0.86 31.33
C LYS A 16 6.40 -1.33 29.93
N LYS A 17 5.43 -1.38 29.00
CA LYS A 17 5.61 -1.75 27.58
C LYS A 17 6.21 -0.61 26.74
N LYS A 18 6.21 0.63 27.25
CA LYS A 18 6.54 1.88 26.51
C LYS A 18 5.76 2.00 25.19
N LYS A 19 4.46 1.74 25.28
CA LYS A 19 3.54 1.68 24.13
C LYS A 19 2.25 2.47 24.44
N VAL A 20 1.76 3.21 23.45
CA VAL A 20 0.37 3.71 23.45
C VAL A 20 -0.53 2.49 23.22
N MET A 21 -1.42 2.19 24.15
CA MET A 21 -2.36 1.08 24.00
C MET A 21 -3.52 1.49 23.10
N PHE A 22 -4.08 2.67 23.39
CA PHE A 22 -5.14 3.30 22.61
C PHE A 22 -5.18 4.81 22.88
N ALA A 23 -6.02 5.52 22.12
CA ALA A 23 -6.33 6.92 22.28
C ALA A 23 -7.84 7.16 22.25
N GLU A 24 -8.33 8.12 23.03
CA GLU A 24 -9.68 8.65 22.90
C GLU A 24 -9.67 9.91 22.03
N ALA A 25 -10.54 9.93 21.02
CA ALA A 25 -10.63 10.97 20.03
C ALA A 25 -12.08 11.46 19.83
N GLU A 26 -12.20 12.76 19.57
CA GLU A 26 -13.42 13.38 19.07
C GLU A 26 -13.39 13.44 17.52
N GLU A 27 -14.55 13.73 16.94
CA GLU A 27 -14.77 13.81 15.48
C GLU A 27 -13.66 14.52 14.71
N ASP A 28 -13.29 15.75 15.11
CA ASP A 28 -12.28 16.58 14.44
C ASP A 28 -10.98 15.82 14.12
N PHE A 29 -10.55 14.94 15.02
CA PHE A 29 -9.33 14.15 14.86
C PHE A 29 -9.53 13.01 13.85
N VAL A 30 -10.66 12.32 13.95
CA VAL A 30 -10.99 11.16 13.10
C VAL A 30 -11.29 11.60 11.67
N GLU A 31 -11.92 12.76 11.46
CA GLU A 31 -12.10 13.30 10.11
C GLU A 31 -10.77 13.57 9.40
N ILE A 32 -9.75 14.04 10.13
CA ILE A 32 -8.41 14.22 9.57
C ILE A 32 -7.74 12.88 9.26
N LEU A 33 -7.94 11.85 10.09
CA LEU A 33 -7.50 10.49 9.74
C LEU A 33 -8.18 10.01 8.45
N PHE A 34 -9.50 10.10 8.34
CA PHE A 34 -10.21 9.68 7.12
C PHE A 34 -9.76 10.47 5.89
N SER A 35 -9.38 11.74 6.06
CA SER A 35 -8.79 12.54 4.98
C SER A 35 -7.52 11.92 4.39
N PHE A 36 -6.74 11.13 5.16
CA PHE A 36 -5.55 10.42 4.65
C PHE A 36 -5.90 9.53 3.46
N LEU A 37 -7.04 8.84 3.50
CA LEU A 37 -7.52 7.96 2.42
C LEU A 37 -7.78 8.74 1.12
N THR A 38 -8.16 10.02 1.23
CA THR A 38 -8.42 10.89 0.07
C THR A 38 -7.14 11.44 -0.57
N LEU A 39 -6.00 11.45 0.13
CA LEU A 39 -4.78 12.10 -0.35
C LEU A 39 -4.18 11.34 -1.56
N PRO A 40 -3.86 12.02 -2.68
CA PRO A 40 -3.14 11.40 -3.78
C PRO A 40 -1.72 11.03 -3.36
N LEU A 41 -1.19 9.90 -3.84
CA LEU A 41 0.15 9.43 -3.49
C LEU A 41 1.25 10.48 -3.74
N GLY A 42 1.12 11.29 -4.79
CA GLY A 42 2.04 12.39 -5.07
C GLY A 42 1.96 13.55 -4.07
N THR A 43 0.80 13.75 -3.44
CA THR A 43 0.63 14.71 -2.34
C THR A 43 1.26 14.19 -1.07
N ILE A 44 1.09 12.89 -0.74
CA ILE A 44 1.76 12.26 0.40
C ILE A 44 3.29 12.38 0.24
N ALA A 45 3.81 11.99 -0.93
CA ALA A 45 5.24 12.13 -1.26
C ALA A 45 5.73 13.59 -1.11
N ARG A 46 5.00 14.56 -1.68
CA ARG A 46 5.30 16.00 -1.55
C ARG A 46 5.34 16.46 -0.09
N GLN A 47 4.32 16.11 0.71
CA GLN A 47 4.23 16.58 2.10
C GLN A 47 5.34 15.99 2.97
N LEU A 48 5.64 14.70 2.82
CA LEU A 48 6.72 14.05 3.56
C LEU A 48 8.08 14.70 3.25
N SER A 49 8.38 14.97 1.98
CA SER A 49 9.61 15.68 1.59
C SER A 49 9.64 17.15 2.07
N ARG A 50 8.48 17.83 2.11
CA ARG A 50 8.36 19.24 2.55
C ARG A 50 8.52 19.41 4.06
N ILE A 51 7.90 18.54 4.86
CA ILE A 51 7.86 18.64 6.33
C ILE A 51 9.09 18.03 6.99
N PHE A 52 9.77 17.08 6.33
CA PHE A 52 10.96 16.40 6.84
C PHE A 52 12.16 16.52 5.89
N PRO A 53 12.64 17.72 5.54
CA PRO A 53 13.82 17.85 4.68
C PRO A 53 15.08 17.29 5.38
N GLY A 54 15.83 16.43 4.69
CA GLY A 54 17.15 15.96 5.12
C GLY A 54 17.23 14.59 5.81
N ASP A 55 16.12 14.01 6.28
CA ASP A 55 16.07 12.63 6.81
C ASP A 55 16.05 11.60 5.66
N SER A 56 17.18 11.49 4.96
CA SER A 56 17.33 10.79 3.67
C SER A 56 17.05 9.29 3.71
N THR A 57 17.07 8.69 4.91
CA THR A 57 16.90 7.23 5.09
C THR A 57 15.48 6.83 5.49
N TYR A 58 14.58 7.74 5.87
CA TYR A 58 13.20 7.41 6.29
C TYR A 58 12.10 8.32 5.74
N THR A 59 12.44 9.36 4.97
CA THR A 59 11.43 10.28 4.38
C THR A 59 10.94 9.88 3.00
N LYS A 60 11.69 9.01 2.30
CA LYS A 60 11.26 8.46 1.02
C LYS A 60 10.14 7.43 1.23
N LEU A 61 8.94 7.80 0.80
CA LEU A 61 7.80 6.93 0.57
C LEU A 61 8.10 6.06 -0.66
N GLY A 62 8.65 4.87 -0.40
CA GLY A 62 9.11 3.92 -1.40
C GLY A 62 9.92 4.59 -2.52
N SER A 63 9.48 4.34 -3.75
CA SER A 63 9.98 4.94 -4.99
C SER A 63 9.14 6.12 -5.47
N LEU A 64 7.92 6.31 -4.93
CA LEU A 64 7.03 7.44 -5.27
C LEU A 64 7.65 8.81 -4.97
N THR A 65 8.50 8.92 -3.95
CA THR A 65 9.25 10.17 -3.69
C THR A 65 10.21 10.49 -4.83
N SER A 66 10.99 9.52 -5.29
CA SER A 66 11.90 9.69 -6.45
C SER A 66 11.15 9.94 -7.76
N LEU A 67 9.93 9.39 -7.90
CA LEU A 67 9.05 9.67 -9.03
C LEU A 67 8.48 11.10 -9.00
N HIS A 68 8.03 11.59 -7.83
CA HIS A 68 7.61 12.99 -7.66
C HIS A 68 8.76 13.97 -7.89
N GLU A 69 9.95 13.68 -7.35
CA GLU A 69 11.19 14.41 -7.67
C GLU A 69 11.43 14.48 -9.19
N SER A 70 11.11 13.42 -9.94
CA SER A 70 11.30 13.39 -11.39
C SER A 70 10.37 14.37 -12.10
N VAL A 71 9.09 14.40 -11.72
CA VAL A 71 8.13 15.40 -12.25
C VAL A 71 8.63 16.82 -11.99
N VAL A 72 9.10 17.12 -10.77
CA VAL A 72 9.64 18.45 -10.41
C VAL A 72 10.83 18.82 -11.30
N ASN A 73 11.79 17.89 -11.45
CA ASN A 73 13.07 18.15 -12.13
C ASN A 73 13.02 18.10 -13.66
N LEU A 74 12.09 17.36 -14.27
CA LEU A 74 11.98 17.25 -15.73
C LEU A 74 11.61 18.60 -16.36
N ASN A 75 12.25 18.95 -17.49
CA ASN A 75 11.98 20.21 -18.17
C ASN A 75 10.53 20.26 -18.68
N ILE A 76 9.89 21.44 -18.57
CA ILE A 76 8.53 21.67 -19.06
C ILE A 76 8.36 21.33 -20.55
N THR A 77 9.44 21.37 -21.34
CA THR A 77 9.46 20.97 -22.76
C THR A 77 8.93 19.57 -23.03
N HIS A 78 9.00 18.64 -22.06
CA HIS A 78 8.52 17.26 -22.20
C HIS A 78 7.01 17.10 -21.89
N PHE A 79 6.40 18.06 -21.20
CA PHE A 79 5.00 18.00 -20.79
C PHE A 79 4.09 18.62 -21.85
N SER A 80 2.85 18.13 -21.95
CA SER A 80 1.83 18.63 -22.87
C SER A 80 1.46 20.10 -22.61
N SER A 81 1.49 20.53 -21.34
CA SER A 81 1.28 21.92 -20.94
C SER A 81 1.90 22.24 -19.58
N LEU A 82 1.95 23.54 -19.24
CA LEU A 82 2.31 24.02 -17.90
C LEU A 82 1.35 23.50 -16.83
N GLU A 83 0.06 23.42 -17.15
CA GLU A 83 -0.97 22.89 -16.25
C GLU A 83 -0.78 21.38 -16.01
N SER A 84 -0.44 20.62 -17.06
CA SER A 84 -0.15 19.18 -16.96
C SER A 84 0.97 18.90 -15.97
N LYS A 85 2.11 19.61 -16.09
CA LYS A 85 3.21 19.52 -15.11
C LYS A 85 2.77 19.99 -13.72
N GLY A 86 2.12 21.15 -13.63
CA GLY A 86 1.66 21.73 -12.38
C GLY A 86 0.75 20.78 -11.59
N SER A 87 -0.16 20.09 -12.28
CA SER A 87 -1.11 19.13 -11.70
C SER A 87 -0.48 17.87 -11.12
N LEU A 88 0.75 17.51 -11.54
CA LEU A 88 1.53 16.39 -11.00
C LEU A 88 2.48 16.82 -9.89
N VAL A 89 2.99 18.05 -9.92
CA VAL A 89 3.77 18.62 -8.79
C VAL A 89 2.83 18.89 -7.60
N HIS A 90 1.69 19.53 -7.86
CA HIS A 90 0.65 19.86 -6.89
C HIS A 90 -0.61 19.03 -7.17
N THR A 91 -0.55 17.74 -6.86
CA THR A 91 -1.73 16.87 -7.03
C THR A 91 -2.86 17.23 -6.08
N ILE A 92 -4.10 17.09 -6.56
CA ILE A 92 -5.32 17.36 -5.79
C ILE A 92 -6.18 16.10 -5.65
N ASN A 93 -6.95 16.01 -4.56
CA ASN A 93 -7.99 14.99 -4.42
C ASN A 93 -9.33 15.49 -4.99
N SER A 94 -10.23 14.56 -5.33
CA SER A 94 -11.59 14.86 -5.78
C SER A 94 -12.43 15.53 -4.69
N SER A 95 -12.23 15.12 -3.44
CA SER A 95 -12.94 15.60 -2.24
C SER A 95 -12.33 16.88 -1.63
N ALA A 96 -11.58 17.68 -2.38
CA ALA A 96 -10.78 18.78 -1.81
C ALA A 96 -11.64 19.79 -1.03
N HIS A 97 -12.81 20.10 -1.57
CA HIS A 97 -13.85 20.96 -0.96
C HIS A 97 -14.40 20.45 0.39
N LEU A 98 -14.30 19.13 0.66
CA LEU A 98 -14.59 18.54 1.97
C LEU A 98 -13.39 18.74 2.90
N CYS A 99 -12.20 18.37 2.44
CA CYS A 99 -10.96 18.46 3.21
C CYS A 99 -10.53 19.91 3.56
N GLU A 100 -11.02 20.92 2.84
CA GLU A 100 -10.83 22.34 3.16
C GLU A 100 -11.52 22.79 4.46
N LYS A 101 -12.55 22.06 4.92
CA LYS A 101 -13.29 22.33 6.16
C LYS A 101 -12.67 21.67 7.40
N LEU A 102 -11.62 20.86 7.23
CA LEU A 102 -10.91 20.19 8.32
C LEU A 102 -10.16 21.19 9.21
N LYS A 103 -10.11 20.90 10.52
CA LYS A 103 -9.39 21.71 11.53
C LYS A 103 -7.92 21.89 11.22
N VAL A 104 -7.33 20.85 10.61
CA VAL A 104 -5.96 20.82 10.12
C VAL A 104 -5.98 20.30 8.68
N ASN A 105 -6.02 21.24 7.73
CA ASN A 105 -5.96 20.91 6.31
C ASN A 105 -4.53 20.50 5.91
N LEU A 106 -4.32 19.21 5.69
CA LEU A 106 -3.03 18.60 5.34
C LEU A 106 -2.44 19.07 4.00
N ASN A 107 -3.25 19.66 3.12
CA ASN A 107 -2.80 20.22 1.85
C ASN A 107 -2.25 21.64 2.00
N HIS A 108 -2.67 22.36 3.05
CA HIS A 108 -2.19 23.69 3.45
C HIS A 108 -2.26 24.75 2.34
N ASP A 109 -3.44 25.35 2.12
CA ASP A 109 -3.52 26.68 1.47
C ASP A 109 -4.77 27.52 1.79
N GLN A 110 -5.89 26.93 2.23
CA GLN A 110 -7.10 27.70 2.60
C GLN A 110 -7.76 27.20 3.89
N ARG A 111 -8.38 28.13 4.63
CA ARG A 111 -9.24 27.89 5.80
C ARG A 111 -10.69 28.15 5.38
N ALA A 112 -11.49 27.10 5.21
CA ALA A 112 -12.93 27.21 5.07
C ALA A 112 -13.61 27.22 6.46
N PRO A 113 -14.87 27.68 6.58
CA PRO A 113 -15.64 27.46 7.79
C PRO A 113 -15.89 25.97 8.04
N HIS A 114 -15.84 25.58 9.31
CA HIS A 114 -16.05 24.22 9.79
C HIS A 114 -17.52 23.75 9.65
N GLU A 115 -17.75 22.65 8.94
CA GLU A 115 -19.03 21.95 8.86
C GLU A 115 -18.83 20.44 9.11
N GLU A 116 -19.89 19.64 9.19
CA GLU A 116 -19.76 18.18 9.19
C GLU A 116 -19.19 17.73 7.84
N ILE A 117 -18.17 16.86 7.83
CA ILE A 117 -17.45 16.50 6.60
C ILE A 117 -17.68 15.03 6.28
N PHE A 118 -17.27 14.15 7.19
CA PHE A 118 -17.36 12.71 7.05
C PHE A 118 -18.21 12.07 8.15
N LEU A 119 -18.24 12.67 9.34
CA LEU A 119 -18.85 12.13 10.55
C LEU A 119 -20.02 12.99 11.06
N LYS A 120 -20.72 12.47 12.07
CA LYS A 120 -21.78 13.15 12.81
C LYS A 120 -21.22 13.75 14.10
N LYS A 121 -21.52 15.03 14.39
CA LYS A 121 -20.91 15.89 15.45
C LYS A 121 -20.97 15.46 16.91
N LYS A 122 -21.40 14.24 17.22
CA LYS A 122 -21.65 13.75 18.58
C LYS A 122 -21.01 12.39 18.89
N ALA A 123 -20.18 11.87 17.98
CA ALA A 123 -19.48 10.61 18.19
C ALA A 123 -18.11 10.79 18.87
N LYS A 124 -17.72 9.79 19.67
CA LYS A 124 -16.37 9.63 20.22
C LYS A 124 -15.82 8.26 19.85
N PHE A 125 -14.51 8.18 19.67
CA PHE A 125 -13.85 7.01 19.12
C PHE A 125 -12.64 6.60 19.96
N ILE A 126 -12.39 5.30 20.03
CA ILE A 126 -11.11 4.72 20.38
C ILE A 126 -10.30 4.57 19.10
N ILE A 127 -9.05 4.99 19.14
CA ILE A 127 -8.06 4.79 18.07
C ILE A 127 -6.93 3.93 18.64
N THR A 128 -6.69 2.77 18.05
CA THR A 128 -5.59 1.89 18.46
C THR A 128 -4.24 2.40 17.94
N ASP A 129 -3.14 1.86 18.47
CA ASP A 129 -1.77 2.21 18.03
C ASP A 129 -1.54 1.96 16.52
N ASP A 130 -2.21 0.94 15.98
CA ASP A 130 -2.24 0.59 14.56
C ASP A 130 -3.37 1.27 13.77
N LEU A 131 -3.95 2.35 14.31
CA LEU A 131 -4.96 3.24 13.70
C LEU A 131 -6.28 2.58 13.26
N ASN A 132 -6.66 1.46 13.87
CA ASN A 132 -8.04 1.02 13.81
C ASN A 132 -8.93 1.99 14.62
N VAL A 133 -9.99 2.50 13.99
CA VAL A 133 -10.95 3.43 14.60
C VAL A 133 -12.22 2.67 14.98
N VAL A 134 -12.55 2.71 16.26
CA VAL A 134 -13.71 2.00 16.85
C VAL A 134 -14.56 3.02 17.61
N PRO A 135 -15.90 3.01 17.48
CA PRO A 135 -16.75 3.94 18.22
C PRO A 135 -16.79 3.55 19.70
N ILE A 136 -16.90 4.53 20.61
CA ILE A 136 -17.06 4.24 22.04
C ILE A 136 -18.47 3.69 22.29
N VAL A 137 -18.56 2.37 22.41
CA VAL A 137 -19.73 1.60 22.83
C VAL A 137 -19.24 0.58 23.86
N LEU A 138 -19.93 0.43 24.99
CA LEU A 138 -19.39 -0.23 26.19
C LEU A 138 -18.90 -1.66 25.93
N ASP A 139 -19.70 -2.47 25.25
CA ASP A 139 -19.40 -3.86 24.88
C ASP A 139 -18.16 -3.94 23.96
N LYS A 140 -18.18 -3.22 22.83
CA LYS A 140 -17.06 -3.17 21.86
C LYS A 140 -15.79 -2.59 22.47
N SER A 141 -15.91 -1.66 23.41
CA SER A 141 -14.76 -1.04 24.09
C SER A 141 -14.08 -2.03 25.03
N ILE A 142 -14.84 -2.81 25.80
CA ILE A 142 -14.30 -3.85 26.67
C ILE A 142 -13.69 -5.00 25.83
N GLU A 143 -14.34 -5.43 24.77
CA GLU A 143 -13.79 -6.42 23.82
C GLU A 143 -12.44 -5.94 23.24
N LEU A 144 -12.38 -4.69 22.78
CA LEU A 144 -11.16 -4.09 22.26
C LEU A 144 -10.05 -4.02 23.31
N LEU A 145 -10.33 -3.56 24.53
CA LEU A 145 -9.34 -3.46 25.61
C LEU A 145 -8.77 -4.83 26.00
N ASN A 146 -9.63 -5.86 26.05
CA ASN A 146 -9.20 -7.24 26.25
C ASN A 146 -8.28 -7.71 25.11
N SER A 147 -8.63 -7.42 23.85
CA SER A 147 -7.81 -7.79 22.68
C SER A 147 -6.44 -7.09 22.64
N LEU A 148 -6.35 -5.91 23.25
CA LEU A 148 -5.10 -5.15 23.40
C LEU A 148 -4.23 -5.63 24.58
N GLY A 149 -4.73 -6.54 25.43
CA GLY A 149 -4.03 -6.97 26.65
C GLY A 149 -3.91 -5.84 27.68
N VAL A 150 -5.03 -5.16 27.95
CA VAL A 150 -5.19 -4.19 29.03
C VAL A 150 -5.99 -4.84 30.16
N ASP A 151 -5.29 -5.29 31.21
CA ASP A 151 -5.93 -5.90 32.39
C ASP A 151 -6.59 -4.85 33.31
N TYR A 152 -5.91 -3.70 33.49
CA TYR A 152 -6.31 -2.61 34.37
C TYR A 152 -6.12 -1.26 33.66
N ILE A 153 -7.20 -0.51 33.46
CA ILE A 153 -7.17 0.80 32.75
C ILE A 153 -6.47 1.85 33.62
N ASP A 154 -6.61 1.77 34.94
CA ASP A 154 -6.01 2.65 35.94
C ASP A 154 -4.48 2.46 36.10
N GLU A 155 -3.91 1.37 35.58
CA GLU A 155 -2.46 1.25 35.41
C GLU A 155 -1.91 2.00 34.19
N LEU A 156 -2.77 2.46 33.27
CA LEU A 156 -2.35 3.20 32.08
C LEU A 156 -2.20 4.69 32.36
N GLN A 157 -1.11 5.28 31.86
CA GLN A 157 -0.88 6.71 31.99
C GLN A 157 -1.65 7.49 30.93
N GLU A 158 -2.71 8.19 31.33
CA GLU A 158 -3.38 9.18 30.49
C GLU A 158 -2.46 10.37 30.21
N LYS A 159 -2.30 10.73 28.93
CA LYS A 159 -1.61 11.94 28.46
C LYS A 159 -2.51 12.66 27.46
N THR A 160 -2.45 13.99 27.42
CA THR A 160 -3.03 14.77 26.33
C THR A 160 -1.91 15.29 25.42
N VAL A 161 -2.02 15.05 24.12
CA VAL A 161 -1.03 15.44 23.10
C VAL A 161 -1.72 16.27 22.03
N ASN A 162 -1.17 17.44 21.70
CA ASN A 162 -1.73 18.31 20.68
C ASN A 162 -1.18 17.97 19.29
N PHE A 163 -2.05 17.65 18.34
CA PHE A 163 -1.70 17.37 16.95
C PHE A 163 -1.99 18.58 16.07
N GLY A 164 -0.94 19.23 15.56
CA GLY A 164 -1.01 20.18 14.46
C GLY A 164 -0.69 19.53 13.11
N LEU A 165 -0.49 20.34 12.08
CA LEU A 165 -0.19 19.85 10.72
C LEU A 165 1.05 18.94 10.68
N LYS A 166 2.11 19.31 11.41
CA LYS A 166 3.34 18.54 11.44
C LYS A 166 3.14 17.17 12.08
N GLU A 167 2.36 17.09 13.15
CA GLU A 167 2.09 15.87 13.90
C GLU A 167 1.17 14.93 13.11
N PHE A 168 0.15 15.45 12.41
CA PHE A 168 -0.67 14.65 11.50
C PHE A 168 0.11 14.14 10.28
N ILE A 169 0.99 14.93 9.68
CA ILE A 169 1.88 14.45 8.61
C ILE A 169 2.91 13.44 9.16
N HIS A 170 3.32 13.55 10.42
CA HIS A 170 4.13 12.52 11.10
C HIS A 170 3.34 11.23 11.34
N LEU A 171 2.06 11.33 11.71
CA LEU A 171 1.18 10.18 11.92
C LEU A 171 0.89 9.46 10.60
N LEU A 172 0.63 10.21 9.53
CA LEU A 172 0.56 9.69 8.17
C LEU A 172 1.86 8.98 7.78
N LYS A 173 3.04 9.56 8.06
CA LYS A 173 4.35 8.92 7.84
C LYS A 173 4.40 7.55 8.53
N TRP A 174 4.10 7.46 9.82
CA TRP A 174 4.19 6.20 10.56
C TRP A 174 3.14 5.19 10.14
N SER A 175 1.91 5.63 9.83
CA SER A 175 0.83 4.79 9.32
C SER A 175 1.19 4.06 8.02
N LEU A 176 2.13 4.59 7.24
CA LEU A 176 2.64 4.02 5.99
C LEU A 176 3.84 3.07 6.19
N PHE A 177 4.35 2.90 7.42
CA PHE A 177 5.55 2.10 7.71
C PHE A 177 5.41 1.13 8.89
N THR A 178 4.51 1.36 9.84
CA THR A 178 4.35 0.51 11.04
C THR A 178 2.88 0.38 11.49
N ASN A 179 2.65 -0.60 12.36
CA ASN A 179 1.45 -0.79 13.17
C ASN A 179 1.60 -0.23 14.61
N ASN A 180 2.59 0.64 14.84
CA ASN A 180 2.78 1.31 16.15
C ASN A 180 2.85 2.83 15.92
N SER A 181 1.82 3.36 15.24
CA SER A 181 1.82 4.71 14.68
C SER A 181 1.66 5.77 15.76
N LEU A 182 0.75 5.56 16.72
CA LEU A 182 0.57 6.49 17.83
C LEU A 182 1.77 6.45 18.77
N THR A 183 2.28 5.26 19.12
CA THR A 183 3.51 5.07 19.90
C THR A 183 4.67 5.83 19.30
N ASN A 184 4.90 5.70 17.99
CA ASN A 184 5.98 6.38 17.32
C ASN A 184 5.81 7.91 17.25
N CYS A 185 4.58 8.41 17.13
CA CYS A 185 4.28 9.85 17.20
C CYS A 185 4.39 10.44 18.61
N VAL A 186 3.90 9.73 19.63
CA VAL A 186 3.71 10.23 21.00
C VAL A 186 4.95 10.06 21.87
N LEU A 187 5.61 8.90 21.78
CA LEU A 187 6.73 8.53 22.66
C LEU A 187 8.11 8.71 22.02
N GLY A 188 8.16 9.13 20.74
CA GLY A 188 9.40 9.25 19.98
C GLY A 188 9.86 7.89 19.45
N GLY A 189 9.26 7.46 18.34
CA GLY A 189 9.54 6.16 17.73
C GLY A 189 11.00 5.95 17.36
N ARG A 190 11.50 4.73 17.57
CA ARG A 190 12.79 4.32 16.99
C ARG A 190 12.67 4.23 15.47
N LYS A 191 13.79 4.50 14.77
CA LYS A 191 13.89 4.41 13.31
C LYS A 191 13.29 3.08 12.80
N PRO A 192 12.46 3.09 11.74
CA PRO A 192 12.03 1.85 11.10
C PRO A 192 13.25 1.01 10.74
N SER A 193 13.27 -0.29 11.06
CA SER A 193 14.27 -1.19 10.52
C SER A 193 14.21 -1.17 8.99
N SER A 194 15.36 -1.22 8.30
CA SER A 194 15.39 -1.35 6.83
C SER A 194 14.70 -2.62 6.33
N SER A 195 14.46 -3.59 7.22
CA SER A 195 13.71 -4.82 6.93
C SER A 195 12.20 -4.62 6.75
N PHE A 196 11.61 -3.47 7.07
CA PHE A 196 10.17 -3.22 6.82
C PHE A 196 9.81 -3.20 5.33
N PHE A 197 10.79 -2.97 4.45
CA PHE A 197 10.62 -2.99 2.99
C PHE A 197 10.94 -4.35 2.35
N THR A 198 11.10 -5.41 3.15
CA THR A 198 11.50 -6.75 2.68
C THR A 198 10.58 -7.81 3.29
N ASN A 199 10.15 -8.78 2.46
CA ASN A 199 9.23 -9.89 2.75
C ASN A 199 7.74 -9.67 2.38
N SER A 200 7.41 -8.66 1.56
CA SER A 200 6.15 -8.66 0.81
C SER A 200 6.23 -9.68 -0.33
N THR A 201 5.68 -10.88 -0.16
CA THR A 201 5.51 -11.82 -1.27
C THR A 201 4.36 -11.34 -2.14
N LEU A 202 4.68 -10.60 -3.20
CA LEU A 202 3.71 -10.16 -4.21
C LEU A 202 3.17 -11.38 -4.97
N THR A 203 1.88 -11.67 -4.79
CA THR A 203 1.10 -12.67 -5.54
C THR A 203 -0.09 -11.98 -6.19
N ILE A 204 -0.77 -12.62 -7.14
CA ILE A 204 -1.93 -12.07 -7.86
C ILE A 204 -3.08 -13.08 -7.84
N PRO A 205 -4.33 -12.65 -7.60
CA PRO A 205 -5.51 -13.49 -7.87
C PRO A 205 -5.75 -13.64 -9.37
N SER A 206 -6.05 -14.86 -9.79
CA SER A 206 -6.46 -15.18 -11.15
C SER A 206 -7.85 -14.59 -11.46
N THR A 207 -7.90 -13.48 -12.20
CA THR A 207 -9.14 -12.97 -12.81
C THR A 207 -8.86 -12.35 -14.20
N THR A 208 -9.91 -12.25 -15.01
CA THR A 208 -9.91 -12.37 -16.47
C THR A 208 -9.24 -11.23 -17.24
N SER A 209 -8.41 -11.60 -18.21
CA SER A 209 -7.78 -10.70 -19.20
C SER A 209 -8.78 -10.16 -20.22
N GLY A 210 -9.14 -8.88 -20.11
CA GLY A 210 -9.58 -8.09 -21.26
C GLY A 210 -8.40 -7.87 -22.22
N GLN A 211 -8.64 -7.67 -23.52
CA GLN A 211 -7.58 -7.30 -24.46
C GLN A 211 -7.12 -5.86 -24.21
N ILE A 212 -6.15 -5.68 -23.31
CA ILE A 212 -5.53 -4.38 -23.02
C ILE A 212 -4.28 -4.22 -23.90
N GLN A 213 -4.06 -3.01 -24.41
CA GLN A 213 -2.88 -2.69 -25.20
C GLN A 213 -1.62 -2.77 -24.34
N THR A 214 -0.83 -3.83 -24.54
CA THR A 214 0.37 -4.08 -23.73
C THR A 214 1.48 -3.09 -24.05
N GLN A 215 2.17 -2.61 -23.02
CA GLN A 215 3.30 -1.69 -23.18
C GLN A 215 4.63 -2.46 -23.12
N ASN A 216 5.48 -2.28 -24.12
CA ASN A 216 6.82 -2.87 -24.14
C ASN A 216 7.83 -1.98 -23.41
N ILE A 217 8.62 -2.58 -22.53
CA ILE A 217 9.74 -1.94 -21.84
C ILE A 217 11.03 -2.75 -22.05
N LYS A 218 12.20 -2.10 -21.93
CA LYS A 218 13.50 -2.79 -21.97
C LYS A 218 14.21 -2.63 -20.63
N LEU A 219 14.38 -3.71 -19.88
CA LEU A 219 15.08 -3.72 -18.59
C LEU A 219 16.57 -4.04 -18.80
N LEU A 220 17.45 -3.25 -18.20
CA LEU A 220 18.85 -3.61 -17.99
C LEU A 220 18.99 -4.29 -16.63
N ILE A 221 19.41 -5.55 -16.62
CA ILE A 221 19.37 -6.44 -15.45
C ILE A 221 20.78 -6.96 -15.14
N GLN A 222 21.13 -7.00 -13.86
CA GLN A 222 22.27 -7.76 -13.36
C GLN A 222 21.85 -9.23 -13.15
N LYS A 223 22.36 -10.13 -14.00
CA LYS A 223 21.99 -11.56 -14.02
C LYS A 223 22.25 -12.25 -12.69
N SER A 224 23.47 -12.13 -12.17
CA SER A 224 23.92 -12.78 -10.93
C SER A 224 23.03 -12.49 -9.71
N LYS A 225 22.41 -11.32 -9.65
CA LYS A 225 21.59 -10.85 -8.51
C LYS A 225 20.10 -10.72 -8.80
N LYS A 226 19.66 -10.97 -10.04
CA LYS A 226 18.29 -10.70 -10.52
C LYS A 226 17.81 -9.30 -10.10
N LYS A 227 18.67 -8.31 -10.33
CA LYS A 227 18.48 -6.92 -9.92
C LYS A 227 18.33 -6.05 -11.15
N VAL A 228 17.29 -5.23 -11.22
CA VAL A 228 17.13 -4.21 -12.26
C VAL A 228 18.05 -3.04 -11.96
N LEU A 229 18.82 -2.61 -12.96
CA LEU A 229 19.69 -1.42 -12.88
C LEU A 229 18.90 -0.19 -13.34
N CYS A 230 18.28 -0.29 -14.51
CA CYS A 230 17.34 0.69 -15.07
C CYS A 230 16.40 0.05 -16.11
N ALA A 231 15.37 0.79 -16.49
CA ALA A 231 14.54 0.52 -17.67
C ALA A 231 14.73 1.63 -18.71
N GLN A 232 14.82 1.25 -19.99
CA GLN A 232 14.63 2.14 -21.13
C GLN A 232 13.17 2.02 -21.60
N VAL A 233 12.47 3.15 -21.69
CA VAL A 233 11.01 3.19 -21.85
C VAL A 233 10.57 4.36 -22.74
N GLU A 234 9.36 4.26 -23.29
CA GLU A 234 8.70 5.33 -24.04
C GLU A 234 7.68 6.10 -23.20
N ASN A 235 7.11 7.18 -23.76
CA ASN A 235 6.12 8.05 -23.13
C ASN A 235 5.01 7.27 -22.40
N HIS A 236 4.41 6.24 -23.01
CA HIS A 236 3.28 5.48 -22.47
C HIS A 236 3.53 4.87 -21.07
N PHE A 237 4.76 4.42 -20.80
CA PHE A 237 5.12 3.88 -19.50
C PHE A 237 5.38 4.99 -18.47
N VAL A 238 5.89 6.14 -18.91
CA VAL A 238 6.05 7.31 -18.05
C VAL A 238 4.69 7.93 -17.70
N GLU A 239 3.71 7.91 -18.61
CA GLU A 239 2.30 8.24 -18.33
C GLU A 239 1.71 7.31 -17.26
N LEU A 240 1.94 5.99 -17.38
CA LEU A 240 1.57 5.02 -16.34
C LEU A 240 2.18 5.39 -14.99
N LEU A 241 3.50 5.61 -14.92
CA LEU A 241 4.16 5.99 -13.67
C LEU A 241 3.58 7.30 -13.11
N PHE A 242 3.45 8.35 -13.92
CA PHE A 242 2.91 9.63 -13.47
C PHE A 242 1.45 9.53 -13.00
N SER A 243 0.66 8.63 -13.58
CA SER A 243 -0.71 8.35 -13.09
C SER A 243 -0.72 7.89 -11.63
N PHE A 244 0.29 7.14 -11.16
CA PHE A 244 0.38 6.69 -9.77
C PHE A 244 0.31 7.85 -8.77
N LEU A 245 0.90 9.00 -9.10
CA LEU A 245 0.91 10.19 -8.24
C LEU A 245 -0.49 10.80 -8.02
N THR A 246 -1.43 10.50 -8.92
CA THR A 246 -2.82 11.00 -8.89
C THR A 246 -3.79 10.10 -8.13
N ILE A 247 -3.40 8.85 -7.85
CA ILE A 247 -4.23 7.85 -7.17
C ILE A 247 -4.38 8.22 -5.68
N PRO A 248 -5.61 8.36 -5.14
CA PRO A 248 -5.85 8.50 -3.70
C PRO A 248 -5.46 7.25 -2.92
N PHE A 249 -5.02 7.39 -1.66
CA PHE A 249 -4.58 6.24 -0.87
C PHE A 249 -5.65 5.14 -0.71
N GLY A 250 -6.91 5.51 -0.44
CA GLY A 250 -8.00 4.52 -0.34
C GLY A 250 -8.23 3.74 -1.65
N ALA A 251 -7.98 4.39 -2.80
CA ALA A 251 -8.04 3.71 -4.09
C ALA A 251 -6.84 2.77 -4.28
N TYR A 252 -5.63 3.19 -3.88
CA TYR A 252 -4.46 2.31 -3.83
C TYR A 252 -4.72 1.06 -2.99
N GLU A 253 -5.29 1.22 -1.79
CA GLU A 253 -5.57 0.10 -0.88
C GLU A 253 -6.56 -0.88 -1.52
N ARG A 254 -7.68 -0.36 -2.07
CA ARG A 254 -8.66 -1.16 -2.83
C ARG A 254 -8.04 -1.94 -3.99
N LEU A 255 -7.16 -1.31 -4.76
CA LEU A 255 -6.52 -1.89 -5.97
C LEU A 255 -5.44 -2.92 -5.65
N THR A 256 -4.83 -2.84 -4.46
CA THR A 256 -3.66 -3.65 -4.09
C THR A 256 -3.92 -4.64 -2.95
N LYS A 257 -5.16 -4.66 -2.43
CA LYS A 257 -5.64 -5.50 -1.32
C LYS A 257 -5.28 -6.98 -1.51
N ASP A 258 -5.57 -7.52 -2.69
CA ASP A 258 -5.40 -8.95 -2.96
C ASP A 258 -4.01 -9.31 -3.53
N ILE A 259 -3.13 -8.31 -3.69
CA ILE A 259 -1.84 -8.46 -4.37
C ILE A 259 -0.74 -8.83 -3.38
N GLY A 260 -0.79 -10.06 -2.87
CA GLY A 260 0.20 -10.58 -1.93
C GLY A 260 0.15 -9.99 -0.52
N SER A 261 0.82 -10.68 0.41
CA SER A 261 0.83 -10.32 1.83
C SER A 261 1.69 -9.07 2.08
N SER A 262 1.05 -7.92 2.21
CA SER A 262 1.65 -6.77 2.91
C SER A 262 1.63 -7.01 4.42
N PRO A 263 2.64 -6.52 5.17
CA PRO A 263 2.41 -6.20 6.59
C PRO A 263 1.23 -5.24 6.69
N LEU A 264 0.30 -5.48 7.62
CA LEU A 264 -0.79 -4.53 7.89
C LEU A 264 -0.17 -3.20 8.37
N MET A 265 -0.21 -2.21 7.48
CA MET A 265 0.19 -0.83 7.74
C MET A 265 -0.95 -0.14 8.51
N GLY A 266 -0.65 0.78 9.42
CA GLY A 266 -1.70 1.44 10.20
C GLY A 266 -2.78 2.11 9.34
N ILE A 267 -2.40 2.63 8.16
CA ILE A 267 -3.36 3.20 7.20
C ILE A 267 -4.29 2.16 6.54
N SER A 268 -3.86 0.90 6.43
CA SER A 268 -4.69 -0.22 5.96
C SER A 268 -5.77 -0.56 6.98
N ASN A 269 -5.45 -0.52 8.26
CA ASN A 269 -6.44 -0.69 9.34
C ASN A 269 -7.47 0.43 9.33
N LEU A 270 -7.01 1.68 9.21
CA LEU A 270 -7.87 2.85 9.09
C LEU A 270 -8.85 2.74 7.90
N TYR A 271 -8.39 2.24 6.75
CA TYR A 271 -9.24 1.91 5.61
C TYR A 271 -10.28 0.83 5.95
N ASN A 272 -9.86 -0.24 6.63
CA ASN A 272 -10.76 -1.32 7.06
C ASN A 272 -11.83 -0.83 8.06
N SER A 273 -11.49 0.10 8.97
CA SER A 273 -12.42 0.69 9.94
C SER A 273 -13.63 1.38 9.27
N ILE A 274 -13.47 1.95 8.07
CA ILE A 274 -14.58 2.62 7.35
C ILE A 274 -15.77 1.67 7.15
N SER A 275 -15.52 0.37 6.99
CA SER A 275 -16.57 -0.63 6.76
C SER A 275 -17.49 -0.82 7.98
N SER A 276 -16.97 -0.74 9.20
CA SER A 276 -17.72 -0.92 10.46
C SER A 276 -18.34 0.37 10.99
N LEU A 277 -18.00 1.53 10.42
CA LEU A 277 -18.41 2.85 10.90
C LEU A 277 -19.62 3.46 10.16
N GLY A 278 -20.34 2.68 9.35
CA GLY A 278 -21.41 3.17 8.49
C GLY A 278 -22.50 4.00 9.18
N GLU A 279 -22.88 3.66 10.41
CA GLU A 279 -23.88 4.41 11.18
C GLU A 279 -23.36 5.77 11.72
N TYR A 280 -22.04 5.95 11.82
CA TYR A 280 -21.38 7.16 12.32
C TYR A 280 -21.04 8.15 11.20
N LEU A 281 -20.95 7.68 9.96
CA LEU A 281 -20.72 8.51 8.78
C LEU A 281 -21.96 9.35 8.42
N THR A 282 -21.77 10.49 7.75
CA THR A 282 -22.86 11.37 7.31
C THR A 282 -23.76 10.73 6.25
N SER A 283 -23.22 9.87 5.38
CA SER A 283 -23.94 9.21 4.29
C SER A 283 -23.19 7.95 3.78
N GLU A 284 -23.91 7.06 3.10
CA GLU A 284 -23.30 5.93 2.37
C GLU A 284 -22.46 6.41 1.17
N ASP A 285 -22.78 7.58 0.59
CA ASP A 285 -21.96 8.24 -0.45
C ASP A 285 -20.58 8.63 0.09
N VAL A 286 -20.50 9.13 1.34
CA VAL A 286 -19.21 9.39 2.01
C VAL A 286 -18.46 8.09 2.28
N LYS A 287 -19.13 7.04 2.73
CA LYS A 287 -18.51 5.73 2.98
C LYS A 287 -17.91 5.13 1.72
N THR A 288 -18.67 5.13 0.61
CA THR A 288 -18.20 4.65 -0.69
C THR A 288 -17.10 5.54 -1.26
N MET A 289 -17.14 6.86 -1.02
CA MET A 289 -16.05 7.78 -1.38
C MET A 289 -14.77 7.54 -0.57
N LEU A 290 -14.85 7.19 0.72
CA LEU A 290 -13.66 6.87 1.52
C LEU A 290 -13.05 5.50 1.16
N LEU A 291 -13.88 4.50 0.84
CA LEU A 291 -13.46 3.17 0.38
C LEU A 291 -13.01 3.14 -1.10
N CYS A 292 -13.50 4.05 -1.93
CA CYS A 292 -13.12 4.18 -3.33
C CYS A 292 -13.04 5.65 -3.75
N PRO A 293 -12.03 6.41 -3.26
CA PRO A 293 -11.92 7.82 -3.59
C PRO A 293 -11.56 7.98 -5.07
N LYS A 294 -12.40 8.69 -5.80
CA LYS A 294 -12.22 8.92 -7.24
C LYS A 294 -11.02 9.82 -7.51
N ILE A 295 -10.37 9.63 -8.66
CA ILE A 295 -9.38 10.59 -9.17
C ILE A 295 -10.09 11.91 -9.51
N ALA A 296 -9.46 13.05 -9.16
CA ALA A 296 -10.04 14.37 -9.38
C ALA A 296 -10.34 14.62 -10.87
N GLU A 297 -11.45 15.31 -11.16
CA GLU A 297 -12.02 15.38 -12.52
C GLU A 297 -11.02 15.85 -13.59
N ARG A 298 -10.15 16.81 -13.24
CA ARG A 298 -9.14 17.40 -14.12
C ARG A 298 -8.14 16.40 -14.70
N TYR A 299 -7.87 15.28 -14.04
CA TYR A 299 -6.98 14.26 -14.59
C TYR A 299 -7.71 13.47 -15.68
N ALA A 300 -7.18 13.55 -16.89
CA ALA A 300 -7.60 12.73 -18.01
C ALA A 300 -7.14 11.26 -17.81
N CYS A 301 -7.75 10.33 -18.53
CA CYS A 301 -7.14 9.02 -18.72
C CYS A 301 -5.83 9.18 -19.50
N VAL A 302 -4.74 8.63 -18.98
CA VAL A 302 -3.42 8.59 -19.65
C VAL A 302 -2.88 7.17 -19.82
N THR A 303 -3.59 6.18 -19.30
CA THR A 303 -3.22 4.76 -19.35
C THR A 303 -4.45 3.89 -19.12
N ASP A 304 -4.63 2.87 -19.95
CA ASP A 304 -5.70 1.88 -19.80
C ASP A 304 -5.24 0.65 -18.98
N LEU A 305 -4.00 0.67 -18.44
CA LEU A 305 -3.42 -0.41 -17.62
C LEU A 305 -3.84 -0.39 -16.14
N LEU A 306 -4.72 0.54 -15.72
CA LEU A 306 -5.17 0.65 -14.34
C LEU A 306 -6.69 0.94 -14.26
N PRO A 307 -7.47 0.19 -13.47
CA PRO A 307 -8.92 0.42 -13.29
C PRO A 307 -9.18 1.55 -12.28
N ILE A 308 -8.67 2.75 -12.60
CA ILE A 308 -8.72 3.97 -11.77
C ILE A 308 -9.53 5.11 -12.39
N TYR A 309 -9.89 4.98 -13.66
CA TYR A 309 -10.70 5.95 -14.40
C TYR A 309 -12.14 5.47 -14.54
N GLU A 310 -13.07 6.41 -14.60
CA GLU A 310 -14.48 6.10 -14.89
C GLU A 310 -14.67 5.68 -16.35
N VAL A 311 -15.72 4.91 -16.63
CA VAL A 311 -16.09 4.55 -18.00
C VAL A 311 -16.36 5.83 -18.80
N ASN A 312 -15.80 5.93 -20.01
CA ASN A 312 -15.82 7.12 -20.87
C ASN A 312 -15.04 8.34 -20.35
N LYS A 313 -14.09 8.18 -19.41
CA LYS A 313 -13.20 9.28 -19.01
C LYS A 313 -12.45 9.85 -20.22
N ARG A 314 -12.37 11.19 -20.31
CA ARG A 314 -11.64 11.89 -21.38
C ARG A 314 -10.20 11.39 -21.47
N GLN A 315 -9.75 10.99 -22.66
CA GLN A 315 -8.36 10.61 -22.92
C GLN A 315 -7.46 11.85 -23.00
N GLY A 316 -6.19 11.72 -22.60
CA GLY A 316 -5.24 12.84 -22.53
C GLY A 316 -3.78 12.38 -22.58
N SER A 317 -2.88 13.21 -22.03
CA SER A 317 -1.47 12.88 -21.74
C SER A 317 -0.85 13.97 -20.86
N PHE A 318 0.01 13.59 -19.92
CA PHE A 318 0.87 14.53 -19.19
C PHE A 318 2.06 14.98 -20.04
N LEU A 319 2.55 14.12 -20.93
CA LEU A 319 3.65 14.33 -21.86
C LEU A 319 3.17 14.78 -23.24
N LYS A 320 4.09 15.33 -24.04
CA LYS A 320 3.83 15.64 -25.46
C LYS A 320 3.74 14.36 -26.29
N LYS A 321 2.72 14.28 -27.15
CA LYS A 321 2.54 13.15 -28.10
C LYS A 321 3.36 13.29 -29.38
N GLU A 322 3.78 14.50 -29.73
CA GLU A 322 4.43 14.86 -31.00
C GLU A 322 5.87 14.33 -31.14
N GLN A 323 6.47 13.83 -30.05
CA GLN A 323 7.81 13.25 -30.07
C GLN A 323 7.87 12.05 -29.12
N THR A 324 8.15 10.86 -29.66
CA THR A 324 8.43 9.65 -28.88
C THR A 324 9.76 9.83 -28.16
N ALA A 325 9.72 10.30 -26.92
CA ALA A 325 10.90 10.50 -26.12
C ALA A 325 11.27 9.18 -25.44
N ILE A 326 12.53 8.79 -25.58
CA ILE A 326 13.10 7.67 -24.83
C ILE A 326 13.55 8.19 -23.47
N PHE A 327 12.91 7.67 -22.43
CA PHE A 327 13.26 7.93 -21.04
C PHE A 327 14.05 6.76 -20.45
N MET A 328 14.83 7.07 -19.44
CA MET A 328 15.48 6.08 -18.59
C MET A 328 14.89 6.17 -17.19
N VAL A 329 14.48 5.03 -16.63
CA VAL A 329 13.87 4.91 -15.31
C VAL A 329 14.81 4.12 -14.40
N SER A 330 15.18 4.68 -13.25
CA SER A 330 16.01 3.96 -12.26
C SER A 330 15.22 2.87 -11.54
N ASN A 331 15.95 2.01 -10.82
CA ASN A 331 15.35 1.00 -9.94
C ASN A 331 14.38 1.57 -8.88
N ASP A 332 14.56 2.84 -8.47
CA ASP A 332 13.68 3.60 -7.57
C ASP A 332 12.69 4.53 -8.33
N LEU A 333 12.33 4.20 -9.56
CA LEU A 333 11.35 4.90 -10.42
C LEU A 333 11.67 6.37 -10.73
N LYS A 334 12.93 6.80 -10.58
CA LYS A 334 13.38 8.12 -11.01
C LYS A 334 13.45 8.17 -12.54
N VAL A 335 12.63 9.02 -13.15
CA VAL A 335 12.55 9.22 -14.60
C VAL A 335 13.53 10.32 -15.02
N THR A 336 14.40 10.02 -15.97
CA THR A 336 15.30 11.02 -16.59
C THR A 336 15.33 10.88 -18.11
N THR A 337 15.72 11.96 -18.77
CA THR A 337 15.88 12.04 -20.22
C THR A 337 17.29 11.64 -20.65
N CYS A 338 17.42 11.14 -21.88
CA CYS A 338 18.66 10.88 -22.65
C CYS A 338 19.19 9.43 -22.61
N PRO A 339 19.24 8.74 -23.77
CA PRO A 339 19.98 7.49 -23.95
C PRO A 339 21.44 7.79 -24.32
N SER A 340 22.22 8.38 -23.41
CA SER A 340 23.68 8.42 -23.56
C SER A 340 24.35 7.37 -22.68
N ILE A 341 25.52 6.87 -23.09
CA ILE A 341 26.33 5.93 -22.29
C ILE A 341 26.66 6.57 -20.92
N ALA A 342 26.88 7.88 -20.87
CA ALA A 342 27.07 8.67 -19.66
C ALA A 342 25.80 8.84 -18.80
N THR A 343 24.63 8.42 -19.28
CA THR A 343 23.40 8.29 -18.49
C THR A 343 23.28 6.87 -17.94
N ILE A 344 23.57 5.84 -18.75
CA ILE A 344 23.60 4.43 -18.31
C ILE A 344 24.53 4.26 -17.10
N SER A 345 25.74 4.84 -17.14
CA SER A 345 26.72 4.76 -16.04
C SER A 345 26.25 5.39 -14.70
N LYS A 346 25.18 6.20 -14.71
CA LYS A 346 24.60 6.81 -13.51
C LYS A 346 23.55 5.90 -12.83
N PHE A 347 23.03 4.88 -13.51
CA PHE A 347 21.92 4.04 -13.03
C PHE A 347 22.36 2.86 -12.16
N ASN A 348 23.11 3.13 -11.08
CA ASN A 348 23.51 2.10 -10.11
C ASN A 348 24.25 0.89 -10.77
N THR A 349 24.90 1.14 -11.92
CA THR A 349 25.71 0.18 -12.68
C THR A 349 27.17 0.16 -12.22
N HIS A 350 27.53 1.03 -11.27
CA HIS A 350 28.89 1.16 -10.76
C HIS A 350 29.30 -0.15 -10.05
N GLY A 351 30.44 -0.72 -10.43
CA GLY A 351 30.89 -2.02 -9.92
C GLY A 351 30.15 -3.25 -10.49
N VAL A 352 29.28 -3.10 -11.49
CA VAL A 352 28.65 -4.23 -12.20
C VAL A 352 29.42 -4.51 -13.49
N PRO A 353 29.97 -5.73 -13.70
CA PRO A 353 30.64 -6.07 -14.96
C PRO A 353 29.66 -6.12 -16.14
N ILE A 354 30.08 -5.64 -17.32
CA ILE A 354 29.24 -5.62 -18.52
C ILE A 354 28.76 -7.03 -18.92
N HIS A 355 29.58 -8.07 -18.72
CA HIS A 355 29.19 -9.45 -19.01
C HIS A 355 28.10 -10.01 -18.06
N ASP A 356 27.91 -9.41 -16.88
CA ASP A 356 26.83 -9.73 -15.93
C ASP A 356 25.55 -8.92 -16.23
N MET A 357 25.59 -8.01 -17.19
CA MET A 357 24.41 -7.28 -17.67
C MET A 357 23.66 -8.09 -18.74
N GLU A 358 22.35 -7.89 -18.79
CA GLU A 358 21.44 -8.43 -19.78
C GLU A 358 20.34 -7.42 -20.09
N LEU A 359 19.92 -7.33 -21.35
CA LEU A 359 18.76 -6.53 -21.77
C LEU A 359 17.58 -7.48 -21.96
N LEU A 360 16.50 -7.26 -21.20
CA LEU A 360 15.28 -8.07 -21.25
C LEU A 360 14.10 -7.20 -21.69
N GLU A 361 13.42 -7.60 -22.75
CA GLU A 361 12.18 -6.95 -23.19
C GLU A 361 10.98 -7.62 -22.50
N LEU A 362 10.07 -6.80 -21.97
CA LEU A 362 8.85 -7.25 -21.27
C LEU A 362 7.65 -6.44 -21.74
N SER A 363 6.54 -7.13 -21.96
CA SER A 363 5.23 -6.51 -22.14
C SER A 363 4.49 -6.41 -20.80
N ILE A 364 3.81 -5.30 -20.55
CA ILE A 364 3.11 -4.99 -19.30
C ILE A 364 1.60 -4.93 -19.57
N GLY A 365 0.82 -5.69 -18.80
CA GLY A 365 -0.64 -5.60 -18.69
C GLY A 365 -1.07 -5.01 -17.34
N GLU A 366 -2.37 -5.10 -17.04
CA GLU A 366 -2.97 -4.54 -15.81
C GLU A 366 -2.39 -5.15 -14.54
N GLN A 367 -2.25 -6.48 -14.50
CA GLN A 367 -1.69 -7.19 -13.33
C GLN A 367 -0.24 -6.76 -13.05
N GLU A 368 0.57 -6.61 -14.10
CA GLU A 368 1.94 -6.12 -13.98
C GLU A 368 2.00 -4.64 -13.57
N ALA A 369 1.07 -3.80 -14.05
CA ALA A 369 0.96 -2.40 -13.64
C ALA A 369 0.55 -2.25 -12.16
N LEU A 370 -0.39 -3.07 -11.67
CA LEU A 370 -0.80 -3.09 -10.26
C LEU A 370 0.30 -3.60 -9.33
N LEU A 371 1.06 -4.63 -9.74
CA LEU A 371 2.28 -5.05 -9.03
C LEU A 371 3.30 -3.90 -8.90
N LEU A 372 3.51 -3.15 -9.99
CA LEU A 372 4.44 -2.03 -10.02
C LEU A 372 3.95 -0.86 -9.15
N LEU A 373 2.64 -0.58 -9.16
CA LEU A 373 2.02 0.38 -8.25
C LEU A 373 2.25 -0.02 -6.79
N LYS A 374 2.00 -1.29 -6.42
CA LYS A 374 2.24 -1.79 -5.06
C LYS A 374 3.71 -1.61 -4.65
N ALA A 375 4.65 -2.07 -5.49
CA ALA A 375 6.08 -1.92 -5.27
C ALA A 375 6.54 -0.45 -5.22
N SER A 376 5.88 0.48 -5.91
CA SER A 376 6.22 1.91 -5.90
C SER A 376 6.04 2.56 -4.52
N LEU A 377 5.06 2.11 -3.74
CA LEU A 377 4.81 2.57 -2.36
C LEU A 377 5.74 1.85 -1.36
N THR A 378 5.88 0.53 -1.50
CA THR A 378 6.51 -0.32 -0.47
C THR A 378 8.00 -0.57 -0.68
N SER A 379 8.60 -0.20 -1.81
CA SER A 379 10.02 -0.47 -2.09
C SER A 379 10.77 0.74 -2.63
N ARG A 380 12.06 0.83 -2.27
CA ARG A 380 13.07 1.74 -2.84
C ARG A 380 13.87 1.10 -3.98
N SER A 381 13.40 -0.05 -4.45
CA SER A 381 13.96 -0.86 -5.53
C SER A 381 12.80 -1.46 -6.32
N ALA A 382 11.76 -0.66 -6.53
CA ALA A 382 10.47 -1.10 -7.04
C ALA A 382 10.58 -1.89 -8.35
N LEU A 383 11.44 -1.50 -9.30
CA LEU A 383 11.61 -2.28 -10.55
C LEU A 383 12.20 -3.67 -10.28
N THR A 384 13.11 -3.81 -9.32
CA THR A 384 13.71 -5.09 -8.96
C THR A 384 12.70 -6.01 -8.27
N ASP A 385 11.91 -5.49 -7.33
CA ASP A 385 10.95 -6.31 -6.59
C ASP A 385 9.73 -6.66 -7.45
N TRP A 386 9.29 -5.73 -8.30
CA TRP A 386 8.37 -5.99 -9.40
C TRP A 386 8.90 -7.08 -10.33
N PHE A 387 10.12 -6.96 -10.86
CA PHE A 387 10.73 -7.95 -11.74
C PHE A 387 10.82 -9.34 -11.09
N ARG A 388 11.16 -9.42 -9.80
CA ARG A 388 11.17 -10.70 -9.04
C ARG A 388 9.78 -11.31 -8.94
N ALA A 389 8.74 -10.52 -8.70
CA ALA A 389 7.36 -10.99 -8.72
C ALA A 389 6.95 -11.54 -10.10
N LEU A 390 7.34 -10.86 -11.19
CA LEU A 390 7.11 -11.36 -12.56
C LEU A 390 7.82 -12.69 -12.84
N LEU A 391 9.06 -12.87 -12.35
CA LEU A 391 9.77 -14.15 -12.49
C LEU A 391 9.08 -15.29 -11.72
N SER A 392 8.56 -15.00 -10.53
CA SER A 392 7.77 -15.97 -9.75
C SER A 392 6.46 -16.33 -10.46
N MET A 393 5.77 -15.34 -11.06
CA MET A 393 4.56 -15.58 -11.87
C MET A 393 4.80 -16.50 -13.06
N LYS A 394 5.84 -16.25 -13.87
CA LYS A 394 6.13 -17.08 -15.06
C LYS A 394 6.35 -18.54 -14.68
N LYS A 395 7.18 -18.78 -13.66
CA LYS A 395 7.42 -20.12 -13.11
C LYS A 395 6.15 -20.82 -12.62
N LEU A 396 5.20 -20.08 -12.03
CA LEU A 396 3.94 -20.66 -11.55
C LEU A 396 3.04 -21.09 -12.72
N LYS A 397 3.02 -20.31 -13.81
CA LYS A 397 2.31 -20.66 -15.06
C LYS A 397 2.94 -21.88 -15.74
N ASP A 398 4.27 -22.00 -15.72
CA ASP A 398 4.98 -23.17 -16.26
C ASP A 398 4.74 -24.46 -15.45
N LEU A 399 4.35 -24.35 -14.17
CA LEU A 399 4.08 -25.47 -13.26
C LEU A 399 2.61 -25.94 -13.27
N VAL A 400 1.70 -25.19 -13.88
CA VAL A 400 0.29 -25.56 -14.05
C VAL A 400 0.00 -25.65 -15.55
N PRO A 401 0.19 -26.82 -16.18
CA PRO A 401 -0.22 -27.02 -17.56
C PRO A 401 -1.71 -26.75 -17.70
N ASN A 402 -2.11 -26.02 -18.74
CA ASN A 402 -3.51 -25.87 -19.08
C ASN A 402 -4.09 -27.26 -19.40
N ASN A 403 -4.91 -27.80 -18.49
CA ASN A 403 -5.80 -28.92 -18.81
C ASN A 403 -6.94 -28.39 -19.70
N ASP A 404 -6.61 -28.22 -20.97
CA ASP A 404 -7.56 -27.89 -22.02
C ASP A 404 -8.41 -29.15 -22.29
N PHE A 405 -9.51 -29.29 -21.55
CA PHE A 405 -10.56 -30.25 -21.89
C PHE A 405 -11.24 -29.78 -23.17
N GLY A 406 -10.66 -30.15 -24.30
CA GLY A 406 -11.24 -29.96 -25.62
C GLY A 406 -12.61 -30.62 -25.68
N VAL A 407 -13.67 -29.81 -25.63
CA VAL A 407 -15.01 -30.24 -26.00
C VAL A 407 -15.03 -30.33 -27.52
N ASP A 408 -14.75 -31.53 -28.03
CA ASP A 408 -14.80 -31.80 -29.45
C ASP A 408 -16.25 -31.69 -29.96
N GLY A 409 -16.46 -30.78 -30.90
CA GLY A 409 -17.78 -30.44 -31.46
C GLY A 409 -18.26 -31.47 -32.47
N GLY A 410 -18.42 -32.72 -32.06
CA GLY A 410 -18.89 -33.82 -32.90
C GLY A 410 -20.41 -33.84 -33.07
N SER A 411 -20.91 -33.32 -34.19
CA SER A 411 -22.31 -33.47 -34.60
C SER A 411 -22.64 -34.90 -35.03
N MET A 412 -23.68 -35.52 -34.47
CA MET A 412 -24.38 -36.66 -35.07
C MET A 412 -25.87 -36.68 -34.68
N SER A 413 -26.65 -37.41 -35.45
CA SER A 413 -28.10 -37.29 -35.65
C SER A 413 -29.02 -37.84 -34.55
N GLU A 414 -30.29 -37.43 -34.67
CA GLU A 414 -31.48 -38.00 -34.02
C GLU A 414 -31.62 -39.52 -34.25
N GLU A 415 -32.12 -40.24 -33.24
CA GLU A 415 -33.07 -41.35 -33.43
C GLU A 415 -33.92 -41.53 -32.15
N GLU A 416 -35.24 -41.69 -32.31
CA GLU A 416 -36.18 -41.94 -31.21
C GLU A 416 -36.27 -43.42 -30.81
N VAL A 417 -36.87 -43.66 -29.63
CA VAL A 417 -37.86 -44.72 -29.28
C VAL A 417 -37.50 -45.48 -28.00
N GLY A 418 -38.48 -45.63 -27.08
CA GLY A 418 -38.60 -46.86 -26.29
C GLY A 418 -38.72 -46.78 -24.75
N SER A 419 -39.81 -46.19 -24.26
CA SER A 419 -40.69 -46.69 -23.17
C SER A 419 -40.19 -47.57 -21.99
N ASN A 420 -40.74 -47.25 -20.79
CA ASN A 420 -40.94 -48.13 -19.61
C ASN A 420 -39.68 -48.49 -18.77
N SER A 421 -39.75 -48.72 -17.44
CA SER A 421 -40.85 -48.71 -16.45
C SER A 421 -40.35 -48.37 -15.04
N GLU A 422 -41.29 -48.19 -14.11
CA GLU A 422 -41.11 -48.09 -12.64
C GLU A 422 -40.36 -49.29 -12.02
N VAL A 423 -39.81 -49.11 -10.81
CA VAL A 423 -39.96 -50.01 -9.64
C VAL A 423 -39.38 -49.35 -8.37
N GLU A 424 -40.08 -49.49 -7.24
CA GLU A 424 -39.68 -49.01 -5.89
C GLU A 424 -38.79 -50.02 -5.12
N SER A 425 -38.56 -49.73 -3.82
CA SER A 425 -38.00 -50.53 -2.71
C SER A 425 -36.53 -50.20 -2.34
N HIS A 426 -36.24 -49.73 -1.12
CA HIS A 426 -36.19 -50.46 0.18
C HIS A 426 -35.14 -51.60 0.16
N SER A 427 -34.27 -51.81 1.16
CA SER A 427 -34.22 -51.28 2.53
C SER A 427 -32.90 -51.62 3.26
N ASP A 428 -32.64 -50.90 4.35
CA ASP A 428 -32.12 -51.43 5.64
C ASP A 428 -30.78 -52.19 5.79
N LYS A 429 -29.90 -51.55 6.58
CA LYS A 429 -29.38 -52.00 7.91
C LYS A 429 -28.12 -52.90 8.05
N LEU A 430 -27.51 -52.65 9.22
CA LEU A 430 -26.64 -53.51 10.05
C LEU A 430 -25.21 -53.78 9.52
N SER A 431 -24.15 -53.92 10.32
CA SER A 431 -23.74 -53.45 11.69
C SER A 431 -22.47 -54.23 12.10
N VAL A 432 -21.87 -53.89 13.26
CA VAL A 432 -20.80 -54.64 13.97
C VAL A 432 -19.41 -54.50 13.28
N ALA A 433 -18.38 -53.83 13.83
CA ALA A 433 -17.78 -53.74 15.17
C ALA A 433 -16.67 -54.77 15.45
N GLY A 434 -15.70 -54.36 16.28
CA GLY A 434 -14.47 -55.09 16.60
C GLY A 434 -13.21 -54.28 16.26
N ASP A 435 -12.23 -53.99 17.12
CA ASP A 435 -12.04 -53.83 18.57
C ASP A 435 -10.50 -53.96 18.82
N ALA A 436 -9.99 -53.38 19.90
CA ALA A 436 -8.61 -53.45 20.42
C ALA A 436 -7.46 -52.93 19.52
N GLY A 437 -6.36 -52.36 20.05
CA GLY A 437 -5.99 -52.09 21.45
C GLY A 437 -4.49 -52.30 21.70
N ARG A 438 -3.84 -51.32 22.36
CA ARG A 438 -2.48 -51.23 22.99
C ARG A 438 -1.99 -49.77 22.84
N GLU A 439 -1.72 -48.94 23.84
CA GLU A 439 -1.07 -49.07 25.18
C GLU A 439 0.43 -49.36 25.18
N SER A 440 1.21 -48.32 25.57
CA SER A 440 2.47 -48.28 26.37
C SER A 440 3.17 -46.95 26.03
N GLU A 441 3.11 -45.86 26.82
CA GLU A 441 3.67 -45.59 28.17
C GLU A 441 5.20 -45.41 28.24
N GLU A 442 5.59 -44.29 28.86
CA GLU A 442 6.84 -43.95 29.59
C GLU A 442 8.19 -44.03 28.82
N GLU A 443 9.27 -43.33 29.22
CA GLU A 443 9.66 -42.76 30.52
C GLU A 443 10.47 -41.43 30.38
N ALA A 444 10.79 -40.76 31.49
CA ALA A 444 11.41 -39.42 31.56
C ALA A 444 12.86 -39.43 32.11
N VAL A 445 13.33 -38.30 32.69
CA VAL A 445 14.51 -38.15 33.59
C VAL A 445 15.89 -38.04 32.90
N LEU A 446 16.87 -37.19 33.27
CA LEU A 446 16.98 -35.84 33.91
C LEU A 446 18.50 -35.49 34.00
N ILE A 447 18.87 -34.19 34.07
CA ILE A 447 20.17 -33.64 34.62
C ILE A 447 21.42 -34.03 33.75
N SER A 448 22.54 -33.31 33.57
CA SER A 448 23.32 -32.23 34.25
C SER A 448 24.13 -31.42 33.17
N GLU A 449 24.97 -30.38 33.39
CA GLU A 449 25.26 -29.34 34.43
C GLU A 449 26.17 -28.23 33.79
N GLU A 450 26.55 -27.20 34.55
CA GLU A 450 27.86 -26.44 34.60
C GLU A 450 28.79 -26.24 33.37
N GLU A 451 29.60 -25.17 33.24
CA GLU A 451 29.72 -23.83 33.85
C GLU A 451 30.76 -23.03 32.99
N ASN A 452 30.89 -21.71 33.23
CA ASN A 452 32.13 -20.93 33.09
C ASN A 452 32.79 -20.74 31.70
N ARG A 453 32.68 -19.51 31.17
CA ARG A 453 33.87 -18.64 31.05
C ARG A 453 33.56 -17.17 30.79
N SER A 454 34.08 -16.32 31.67
CA SER A 454 34.37 -14.91 31.44
C SER A 454 35.40 -14.74 30.31
N ASP A 455 35.33 -13.66 29.53
CA ASP A 455 36.35 -12.60 29.62
C ASP A 455 36.11 -11.35 28.76
N ALA A 456 36.74 -10.27 29.24
CA ALA A 456 36.82 -8.90 28.79
C ALA A 456 36.66 -8.54 27.30
N LEU A 457 36.00 -7.39 27.06
CA LEU A 457 36.45 -6.43 26.05
C LEU A 457 36.50 -5.01 26.63
N SER A 458 37.68 -4.41 26.54
CA SER A 458 38.00 -3.06 26.99
C SER A 458 37.73 -2.00 25.93
N VAL A 459 37.35 -0.81 26.40
CA VAL A 459 37.79 0.52 25.95
C VAL A 459 38.69 0.54 24.70
N ILE A 460 38.26 1.23 23.65
CA ILE A 460 39.08 2.17 22.86
C ILE A 460 38.19 3.35 22.48
N SER A 461 38.63 4.55 22.84
CA SER A 461 38.19 5.83 22.29
C SER A 461 39.37 6.45 21.56
N PHE A 462 39.14 7.10 20.41
CA PHE A 462 40.10 7.98 19.77
C PHE A 462 39.41 9.22 19.20
N ASP A 463 40.18 10.30 19.27
CA ASP A 463 39.91 11.72 19.02
C ASP A 463 39.14 12.08 17.73
#